data_AF-A0A7C5WU31-F1
#
_entry.id   AF-A0A7C5WU31-F1
#
_cell.length_a   1.000
_cell.length_b   1.000
_cell.length_c   1.000
_cell.angle_alpha   90.00
_cell.angle_beta   90.00
_cell.angle_gamma   90.00
#
_symmetry.space_group_name_H-M   'P 1'
#
loop_
_entity.id
_entity.type
_entity.pdbx_description
1 polymer ?
#
loop_
_entity_poly.entity_id
_entity_poly.type
_entity_poly.pdbx_seq_one_letter_code
_entity_poly.pdbx_strand_id
1 'polypeptide(L)'
;FTFLKSTMSYQAEFMADRLDKALPQMLETINDPKRKALVKKRFYEVMYNGNGTVNERGLYILLDYTNFKGEGTLKSERYKGQGWGLLQVLEHMDPKETNRQKAFALSAKKMLSRRIGNSPPARGEERWRKGWNIRLDTYWK
;
A
#
# COMPACT_ATOMS: atom_id res chain seq x y z
N PHE A 1 16.06 16.86 15.76
CA PHE A 1 14.59 16.69 15.86
C PHE A 1 13.79 17.97 15.60
N THR A 2 14.37 19.17 15.76
CA THR A 2 13.66 20.46 15.54
C THR A 2 13.06 20.57 14.15
N PHE A 3 13.82 20.29 13.08
CA PHE A 3 13.33 20.35 11.70
C PHE A 3 12.09 19.47 11.44
N LEU A 4 12.09 18.21 11.91
CA LEU A 4 10.96 17.30 11.72
C LEU A 4 9.71 17.78 12.47
N LYS A 5 9.88 18.30 13.70
CA LYS A 5 8.77 18.83 14.50
C LYS A 5 8.22 20.12 13.89
N SER A 6 9.08 21.02 13.43
CA SER A 6 8.68 22.31 12.86
C SER A 6 8.05 22.20 11.47
N THR A 7 8.21 21.07 10.78
CA THR A 7 7.65 20.85 9.43
C THR A 7 6.58 19.76 9.38
N MET A 8 6.05 19.34 10.54
CA MET A 8 5.10 18.23 10.62
C MET A 8 3.81 18.49 9.83
N SER A 9 3.31 19.74 9.83
CA SER A 9 2.14 20.14 9.03
C SER A 9 2.40 19.96 7.53
N TYR A 10 3.53 20.44 7.03
CA TYR A 10 3.93 20.28 5.63
C TYR A 10 4.12 18.82 5.24
N GLN A 11 4.67 17.99 6.14
CA GLN A 11 4.81 16.56 5.90
C GLN A 11 3.43 15.88 5.77
N ALA A 12 2.49 16.21 6.65
CA ALA A 12 1.13 15.68 6.58
C ALA A 12 0.40 16.11 5.30
N GLU A 13 0.52 17.39 4.93
CA GLU A 13 -0.05 17.94 3.70
C GLU A 13 0.53 17.26 2.46
N PHE A 14 1.86 17.12 2.38
CA PHE A 14 2.52 16.42 1.29
C PHE A 14 2.09 14.95 1.18
N MET A 15 1.97 14.25 2.31
CA MET A 15 1.50 12.85 2.31
C MET A 15 0.06 12.73 1.81
N ALA A 16 -0.81 13.67 2.18
CA ALA A 16 -2.20 13.72 1.73
C ALA A 16 -2.30 13.99 0.22
N ASP A 17 -1.58 15.01 -0.28
CA ASP A 17 -1.50 15.34 -1.71
C ASP A 17 -0.96 14.16 -2.53
N ARG A 18 0.06 13.48 -2.00
CA ARG A 18 0.60 12.27 -2.63
C ARG A 18 -0.43 11.15 -2.72
N LEU A 19 -1.19 10.90 -1.66
CA LEU A 19 -2.21 9.84 -1.68
C LEU A 19 -3.36 10.18 -2.63
N ASP A 20 -3.80 11.44 -2.68
CA ASP A 20 -4.84 11.90 -3.60
C ASP A 20 -4.46 11.60 -5.07
N LYS A 21 -3.19 11.83 -5.41
CA LYS A 21 -2.64 11.55 -6.75
C LYS A 21 -2.34 10.06 -7.00
N ALA A 22 -2.15 9.26 -5.96
CA ALA A 22 -1.74 7.86 -6.10
C ALA A 22 -2.77 7.00 -6.85
N LEU A 23 -4.07 7.18 -6.55
CA LEU A 23 -5.11 6.37 -7.20
C LEU A 23 -5.20 6.64 -8.72
N PRO A 24 -5.37 7.88 -9.20
CA PRO A 24 -5.34 8.17 -10.64
C PRO A 24 -4.11 7.60 -11.35
N GLN A 25 -2.91 7.81 -10.78
CA GLN A 25 -1.66 7.30 -11.34
C GLN A 25 -1.65 5.77 -11.45
N MET A 26 -2.12 5.05 -10.43
CA MET A 26 -2.25 3.60 -10.50
C MET A 26 -3.21 3.18 -11.62
N LEU A 27 -4.37 3.82 -11.74
CA LEU A 27 -5.40 3.46 -12.72
C LEU A 27 -4.98 3.75 -14.17
N GLU A 28 -4.14 4.75 -14.40
CA GLU A 28 -3.55 5.04 -15.72
C GLU A 28 -2.64 3.92 -16.22
N THR A 29 -1.97 3.19 -15.31
CA THR A 29 -1.09 2.07 -15.69
C THR A 29 -1.83 0.77 -16.04
N ILE A 30 -3.16 0.74 -15.90
CA ILE A 30 -3.98 -0.47 -16.09
C ILE A 30 -4.80 -0.35 -17.37
N ASN A 31 -4.52 -1.23 -18.34
CA ASN A 31 -5.29 -1.29 -19.58
C ASN A 31 -6.61 -2.07 -19.43
N ASP A 32 -6.63 -3.14 -18.62
CA ASP A 32 -7.83 -3.95 -18.40
C ASP A 32 -8.89 -3.20 -17.56
N PRO A 33 -10.09 -2.92 -18.12
CA PRO A 33 -11.15 -2.21 -17.39
C PRO A 33 -11.63 -2.94 -16.14
N LYS A 34 -11.65 -4.29 -16.14
CA LYS A 34 -12.10 -5.07 -14.98
C LYS A 34 -11.12 -4.94 -13.83
N ARG A 35 -9.82 -5.08 -14.12
CA ARG A 35 -8.74 -4.85 -13.16
C ARG A 35 -8.73 -3.40 -12.65
N LYS A 36 -8.94 -2.42 -13.52
CA LYS A 36 -9.03 -0.99 -13.15
C LYS A 36 -10.18 -0.75 -12.16
N ALA A 37 -11.36 -1.28 -12.45
CA ALA A 37 -12.52 -1.20 -11.56
C ALA A 37 -12.28 -1.89 -10.22
N LEU A 38 -11.61 -3.06 -10.21
CA LEU A 38 -11.28 -3.80 -9.01
C LEU A 38 -10.34 -3.02 -8.07
N VAL A 39 -9.27 -2.43 -8.62
CA VAL A 39 -8.31 -1.62 -7.84
C VAL A 39 -9.00 -0.40 -7.25
N LYS A 40 -9.78 0.33 -8.07
CA LYS A 40 -10.55 1.48 -7.61
C LYS A 40 -11.52 1.11 -6.48
N LYS A 41 -12.27 0.03 -6.65
CA LYS A 41 -13.20 -0.48 -5.64
C LYS A 41 -12.48 -0.77 -4.31
N ARG A 42 -11.39 -1.54 -4.36
CA ARG A 42 -10.67 -1.94 -3.14
C ARG A 42 -9.95 -0.79 -2.45
N PHE A 43 -9.47 0.21 -3.20
CA PHE A 43 -8.97 1.45 -2.60
C PHE A 43 -10.05 2.10 -1.72
N TYR A 44 -11.27 2.25 -2.26
CA TYR A 44 -12.37 2.86 -1.52
C TYR A 44 -12.92 1.98 -0.40
N GLU A 45 -12.92 0.64 -0.55
CA GLU A 45 -13.26 -0.28 0.55
C GLU A 45 -12.29 -0.17 1.74
N VAL A 46 -11.04 0.21 1.50
CA VAL A 46 -10.09 0.49 2.58
C VAL A 46 -10.33 1.89 3.14
N MET A 47 -10.55 2.89 2.29
CA MET A 47 -10.66 4.30 2.65
C MET A 47 -11.92 4.65 3.45
N TYR A 48 -13.05 4.00 3.17
CA TYR A 48 -14.36 4.38 3.71
C TYR A 48 -14.99 3.27 4.55
N ASN A 49 -15.78 3.67 5.53
CA ASN A 49 -16.71 2.80 6.26
C ASN A 49 -17.94 2.48 5.39
N GLY A 50 -18.72 1.47 5.79
CA GLY A 50 -19.93 1.06 5.06
C GLY A 50 -21.02 2.14 4.93
N ASN A 51 -20.98 3.17 5.79
CA ASN A 51 -21.88 4.33 5.75
C ASN A 51 -21.33 5.52 4.93
N GLY A 52 -20.18 5.34 4.25
CA GLY A 52 -19.56 6.37 3.41
C GLY A 52 -18.68 7.38 4.16
N THR A 53 -18.56 7.32 5.49
CA THR A 53 -17.60 8.17 6.22
C THR A 53 -16.18 7.65 6.08
N VAL A 54 -15.17 8.52 6.22
CA VAL A 54 -13.76 8.11 6.17
C VAL A 54 -13.47 7.12 7.30
N ASN A 55 -12.82 6.02 6.97
CA ASN A 55 -12.22 5.12 7.93
C ASN A 55 -10.82 5.64 8.26
N GLU A 56 -10.62 6.22 9.45
CA GLU A 56 -9.33 6.83 9.85
C GLU A 56 -8.16 5.84 9.75
N ARG A 57 -8.38 4.59 10.18
CA ARG A 57 -7.39 3.50 10.06
C ARG A 57 -7.14 3.16 8.59
N GLY A 58 -8.18 3.16 7.77
CA GLY A 58 -8.11 3.00 6.32
C GLY A 58 -7.26 4.05 5.63
N LEU A 59 -7.54 5.32 5.89
CA LEU A 59 -6.76 6.46 5.41
C LEU A 59 -5.30 6.35 5.86
N TYR A 60 -5.07 6.05 7.15
CA TYR A 60 -3.73 5.82 7.68
C TYR A 60 -2.98 4.72 6.92
N ILE A 61 -3.61 3.56 6.66
CA ILE A 61 -2.99 2.45 5.93
C ILE A 61 -2.58 2.87 4.52
N LEU A 62 -3.47 3.57 3.80
CA LEU A 62 -3.21 4.01 2.44
C LEU A 62 -2.07 5.04 2.40
N LEU A 63 -2.08 6.01 3.30
CA LEU A 63 -0.99 6.99 3.46
C LEU A 63 0.32 6.30 3.81
N ASP A 64 0.31 5.47 4.84
CA ASP A 64 1.49 4.80 5.39
C ASP A 64 2.13 3.88 4.36
N TYR A 65 1.34 3.04 3.68
CA TYR A 65 1.87 2.09 2.72
C TYR A 65 2.40 2.77 1.46
N THR A 66 1.73 3.83 0.99
CA THR A 66 2.20 4.64 -0.16
C THR A 66 3.57 5.25 0.14
N ASN A 67 3.75 5.83 1.34
CA ASN A 67 5.03 6.41 1.74
C ASN A 67 6.09 5.35 2.10
N PHE A 68 5.66 4.14 2.46
CA PHE A 68 6.55 3.04 2.82
C PHE A 68 7.09 2.25 1.62
N LYS A 69 6.24 1.96 0.63
CA LYS A 69 6.54 1.05 -0.49
C LYS A 69 6.22 1.61 -1.87
N GLY A 70 5.69 2.82 -1.94
CA GLY A 70 5.30 3.46 -3.19
C GLY A 70 3.94 2.97 -3.70
N GLU A 71 3.49 3.64 -4.75
CA GLU A 71 2.24 3.41 -5.46
C GLU A 71 2.27 2.08 -6.23
N GLY A 72 3.47 1.60 -6.61
CA GLY A 72 3.65 0.36 -7.37
C GLY A 72 3.48 0.51 -8.88
N THR A 73 3.63 1.75 -9.38
CA THR A 73 3.54 2.12 -10.80
C THR A 73 4.90 2.03 -11.51
N LEU A 74 6.00 2.21 -10.79
CA LEU A 74 7.35 2.23 -11.37
C LEU A 74 7.82 0.83 -11.82
N LYS A 75 8.43 0.76 -13.00
CA LYS A 75 9.05 -0.48 -13.51
C LYS A 75 10.28 -0.90 -12.70
N SER A 76 11.01 0.07 -12.16
CA SER A 76 12.19 -0.15 -11.29
C SER A 76 11.83 -0.77 -9.94
N GLU A 77 10.57 -0.66 -9.50
CA GLU A 77 10.07 -1.25 -8.26
C GLU A 77 9.49 -2.65 -8.48
N ARG A 78 10.19 -3.45 -9.28
CA ARG A 78 9.79 -4.81 -9.64
C ARG A 78 11.00 -5.73 -9.62
N TYR A 79 10.79 -6.95 -9.14
CA TYR A 79 11.70 -8.05 -9.38
C TYR A 79 10.98 -9.09 -10.22
N LYS A 80 11.59 -9.51 -11.33
CA LYS A 80 10.99 -10.47 -12.29
C LYS A 80 9.59 -10.01 -12.76
N GLY A 81 9.43 -8.72 -13.02
CA GLY A 81 8.14 -8.10 -13.41
C GLY A 81 7.10 -7.97 -12.29
N GLN A 82 7.34 -8.57 -11.12
CA GLN A 82 6.43 -8.55 -9.98
C GLN A 82 6.72 -7.36 -9.07
N GLY A 83 5.76 -6.46 -8.97
CA GLY A 83 5.81 -5.31 -8.05
C GLY A 83 5.33 -5.65 -6.64
N TRP A 84 5.52 -4.68 -5.74
CA TRP A 84 5.17 -4.79 -4.31
C TRP A 84 4.54 -3.52 -3.74
N GLY A 85 4.24 -2.50 -4.57
CA GLY A 85 3.64 -1.25 -4.11
C GLY A 85 2.14 -1.37 -3.89
N LEU A 86 1.49 -0.23 -3.57
CA LEU A 86 0.07 -0.16 -3.23
C LEU A 86 -0.83 -0.84 -4.28
N LEU A 87 -0.56 -0.63 -5.57
CA LEU A 87 -1.28 -1.26 -6.66
C LEU A 87 -1.35 -2.78 -6.52
N GLN A 88 -0.20 -3.43 -6.30
CA GLN A 88 -0.16 -4.89 -6.19
C GLN A 88 -0.84 -5.38 -4.92
N VAL A 89 -0.78 -4.62 -3.82
CA VAL A 89 -1.50 -4.95 -2.60
C VAL A 89 -3.01 -4.94 -2.83
N LEU A 90 -3.54 -3.86 -3.42
CA LEU A 90 -4.98 -3.74 -3.72
C LEU A 90 -5.44 -4.86 -4.66
N GLU A 91 -4.64 -5.24 -5.65
CA GLU A 91 -4.96 -6.32 -6.61
C GLU A 91 -5.07 -7.70 -5.97
N HIS A 92 -4.35 -7.95 -4.87
CA HIS A 92 -4.23 -9.27 -4.26
C HIS A 92 -4.94 -9.38 -2.89
N MET A 93 -5.75 -8.40 -2.52
CA MET A 93 -6.63 -8.50 -1.35
C MET A 93 -7.59 -9.68 -1.49
N ASP A 94 -7.75 -10.44 -0.41
CA ASP A 94 -8.71 -11.55 -0.36
C ASP A 94 -10.14 -11.00 -0.23
N PRO A 95 -11.04 -11.27 -1.19
CA PRO A 95 -12.43 -10.84 -1.10
C PRO A 95 -13.22 -11.59 0.00
N LYS A 96 -12.74 -12.74 0.50
CA LYS A 96 -13.43 -13.54 1.52
C LYS A 96 -13.17 -13.06 2.95
N GLU A 97 -12.05 -12.38 3.19
CA GLU A 97 -11.83 -11.70 4.46
C GLU A 97 -12.91 -10.61 4.61
N THR A 98 -13.47 -10.33 5.77
CA THR A 98 -14.50 -9.29 5.89
C THR A 98 -13.88 -7.98 6.35
N ASN A 99 -12.86 -8.06 7.20
CA ASN A 99 -12.10 -6.89 7.64
C ASN A 99 -11.16 -6.42 6.51
N ARG A 100 -11.49 -5.31 5.87
CA ARG A 100 -10.76 -4.78 4.71
C ARG A 100 -9.32 -4.38 5.06
N GLN A 101 -9.09 -3.86 6.26
CA GLN A 101 -7.76 -3.51 6.75
C GLN A 101 -6.89 -4.77 6.96
N LYS A 102 -7.47 -5.85 7.48
CA LYS A 102 -6.80 -7.15 7.59
C LYS A 102 -6.50 -7.76 6.23
N ALA A 103 -7.45 -7.70 5.29
CA ALA A 103 -7.24 -8.15 3.92
C ALA A 103 -6.08 -7.41 3.24
N PHE A 104 -5.99 -6.10 3.46
CA PHE A 104 -4.88 -5.28 2.99
C PHE A 104 -3.56 -5.71 3.61
N ALA A 105 -3.49 -5.83 4.94
CA ALA A 105 -2.26 -6.22 5.65
C ALA A 105 -1.76 -7.60 5.22
N LEU A 106 -2.65 -8.58 5.07
CA LEU A 106 -2.31 -9.91 4.58
C LEU A 106 -1.80 -9.88 3.13
N SER A 107 -2.44 -9.09 2.26
CA SER A 107 -1.97 -8.89 0.88
C SER A 107 -0.58 -8.24 0.86
N ALA A 108 -0.36 -7.18 1.65
CA ALA A 108 0.94 -6.52 1.78
C ALA A 108 2.04 -7.50 2.26
N LYS A 109 1.76 -8.34 3.25
CA LYS A 109 2.69 -9.38 3.71
C LYS A 109 3.05 -10.37 2.58
N LYS A 110 2.07 -10.78 1.78
CA LYS A 110 2.29 -11.64 0.61
C LYS A 110 3.16 -10.94 -0.43
N MET A 111 2.89 -9.67 -0.74
CA MET A 111 3.67 -8.89 -1.72
C MET A 111 5.13 -8.71 -1.27
N LEU A 112 5.36 -8.40 0.00
CA LEU A 112 6.72 -8.25 0.54
C LEU A 112 7.45 -9.59 0.67
N SER A 113 6.75 -10.68 0.98
CA SER A 113 7.35 -12.02 0.96
C SER A 113 7.79 -12.42 -0.45
N ARG A 114 6.95 -12.14 -1.46
CA ARG A 114 7.29 -12.35 -2.88
C ARG A 114 8.47 -11.48 -3.31
N ARG A 115 8.51 -10.21 -2.89
CA ARG A 115 9.64 -9.31 -3.14
C ARG A 115 10.95 -9.92 -2.62
N ILE A 116 10.96 -10.38 -1.36
CA ILE A 116 12.17 -10.96 -0.77
C ILE A 116 12.61 -12.21 -1.55
N GLY A 117 11.69 -13.12 -1.87
CA GLY A 117 12.00 -14.33 -2.66
C GLY A 117 12.52 -14.04 -4.07
N ASN A 118 12.18 -12.88 -4.64
CA ASN A 118 12.66 -12.45 -5.96
C ASN A 118 13.86 -11.50 -5.91
N SER A 119 14.28 -11.04 -4.72
CA SER A 119 15.37 -10.09 -4.55
C SER A 119 16.72 -10.76 -4.86
N PRO A 120 17.68 -10.04 -5.50
CA PRO A 120 19.07 -10.49 -5.56
C PRO A 120 19.60 -10.80 -4.14
N PRO A 121 20.23 -11.96 -3.91
CA PRO A 121 20.70 -12.35 -2.58
C PRO A 121 21.62 -11.32 -1.92
N ALA A 122 22.47 -10.66 -2.70
CA ALA A 122 23.40 -9.62 -2.24
C ALA A 122 22.71 -8.41 -1.58
N ARG A 123 21.41 -8.18 -1.82
CA ARG A 123 20.65 -7.11 -1.14
C ARG A 123 20.26 -7.47 0.31
N GLY A 124 20.21 -8.75 0.65
CA GLY A 124 19.91 -9.21 2.01
C GLY A 124 18.55 -8.75 2.55
N GLU A 125 17.52 -8.66 1.71
CA GLU A 125 16.22 -8.07 2.11
C GLU A 125 15.46 -8.86 3.19
N GLU A 126 15.79 -10.14 3.39
CA GLU A 126 15.20 -11.00 4.43
C GLU A 126 15.30 -10.38 5.84
N ARG A 127 16.38 -9.65 6.12
CA ARG A 127 16.59 -8.96 7.42
C ARG A 127 15.46 -7.99 7.78
N TRP A 128 14.71 -7.51 6.79
CA TRP A 128 13.60 -6.57 6.99
C TRP A 128 12.26 -7.24 7.25
N ARG A 129 12.13 -8.56 6.98
CA ARG A 129 10.84 -9.28 7.06
C ARG A 129 10.16 -9.10 8.41
N LYS A 130 10.91 -9.28 9.50
CA LYS A 130 10.37 -9.15 10.87
C LYS A 130 9.80 -7.75 11.11
N GLY A 131 10.57 -6.71 10.82
CA GLY A 131 10.16 -5.31 11.01
C GLY A 131 8.98 -4.91 10.13
N TRP A 132 8.99 -5.33 8.86
CA TRP A 132 7.88 -5.09 7.94
C TRP A 132 6.60 -5.77 8.42
N ASN A 133 6.67 -7.02 8.89
CA ASN A 133 5.50 -7.75 9.40
C ASN A 133 4.92 -7.10 10.66
N ILE A 134 5.77 -6.60 11.57
CA ILE A 134 5.32 -5.85 12.76
C ILE A 134 4.56 -4.60 12.32
N ARG A 135 5.12 -3.81 11.39
CA ARG A 135 4.45 -2.62 10.86
C ARG A 135 3.09 -2.97 10.25
N LEU A 136 3.03 -3.98 9.39
CA LEU A 136 1.79 -4.41 8.73
C LEU A 136 0.75 -4.98 9.69
N ASP A 137 1.16 -5.50 10.85
CA ASP A 137 0.22 -5.97 11.87
C ASP A 137 -0.54 -4.82 12.54
N THR A 138 0.07 -3.64 12.66
CA THR A 138 -0.60 -2.44 13.22
C THR A 138 -1.76 -1.93 12.37
N TYR A 139 -1.87 -2.39 11.12
CA TYR A 139 -2.92 -1.94 10.21
C TYR A 139 -4.29 -2.47 10.58
N TRP A 140 -4.39 -3.57 11.33
CA TRP A 140 -5.68 -4.22 11.56
C TRP A 140 -5.87 -4.78 12.97
N LYS A 141 -4.78 -4.96 13.72
CA LYS A 141 -4.83 -5.20 15.16
C LYS A 141 -5.01 -3.83 15.83
#